data_AF-A0A925SKA6-F1
#
_entry.id   AF-A0A925SKA6-F1
#
_cell.length_a   1.000
_cell.length_b   1.000
_cell.length_c   1.000
_cell.angle_alpha   90.00
_cell.angle_beta   90.00
_cell.angle_gamma   90.00
#
_symmetry.space_group_name_H-M   'P 1'
#
loop_
_entity.id
_entity.type
_entity.pdbx_description
1 polymer ?
#
loop_
_entity_poly.entity_id
_entity_poly.type
_entity_poly.pdbx_seq_one_letter_code
_entity_poly.pdbx_strand_id
1 'polypeptide(L)'
;ELAPALARAAAVAAVYPRDTARLAAQLDAAPALIARINETTPRVVAFLRSHPRVAEVFWSDHPASAANYAALARTPASVGSLITFTLRRDPAFPLARFYDRLRIAKGPSFGLTDSLICPFMYLAHYDLVTTPEGRAYLASNGLDPDLLRLSIGAEPAEELIAALAEALV
;
A
#
# COMPACT_ATOMS: atom_id res chain seq x y z
N GLU A 1 16.03 17.97 -24.63
CA GLU A 1 16.78 16.70 -24.79
C GLU A 1 15.90 15.44 -24.75
N LEU A 2 14.78 15.39 -25.48
CA LEU A 2 13.89 14.21 -25.52
C LEU A 2 14.26 13.21 -26.63
N ALA A 3 15.05 13.64 -27.62
CA ALA A 3 15.34 12.84 -28.81
C ALA A 3 15.99 11.47 -28.51
N PRO A 4 16.96 11.34 -27.57
CA PRO A 4 17.52 10.03 -27.22
C PRO A 4 16.52 9.12 -26.49
N ALA A 5 15.64 9.69 -25.67
CA ALA A 5 14.61 8.95 -24.95
C ALA A 5 13.50 8.45 -25.90
N LEU A 6 13.10 9.29 -26.87
CA LEU A 6 12.15 8.93 -27.93
C LEU A 6 12.70 7.86 -28.87
N ALA A 7 14.00 7.92 -29.22
CA ALA A 7 14.66 6.88 -30.02
C ALA A 7 14.70 5.52 -29.30
N ARG A 8 14.88 5.50 -27.97
CA ARG A 8 14.75 4.29 -27.15
C ARG A 8 13.31 3.79 -27.06
N ALA A 9 12.33 4.69 -26.94
CA ALA A 9 10.92 4.33 -26.91
C ALA A 9 10.45 3.69 -28.24
N ALA A 10 11.03 4.10 -29.38
CA ALA A 10 10.77 3.47 -30.68
C ALA A 10 11.25 2.01 -30.79
N ALA A 11 12.13 1.56 -29.88
CA ALA A 11 12.56 0.15 -29.78
C ALA A 11 11.67 -0.68 -28.82
N VAL A 12 10.70 -0.06 -28.16
CA VAL A 12 9.74 -0.72 -27.27
C VAL A 12 8.48 -1.06 -28.09
N ALA A 13 7.95 -2.27 -27.91
CA ALA A 13 6.68 -2.66 -28.53
C ALA A 13 5.60 -1.60 -28.23
N ALA A 14 4.83 -1.23 -29.25
CA ALA A 14 3.72 -0.30 -29.06
C ALA A 14 2.76 -0.84 -28.00
N VAL A 15 2.25 0.05 -27.13
CA VAL A 15 1.23 -0.31 -26.15
C VAL A 15 0.00 -0.85 -26.90
N TYR A 16 -0.60 -1.91 -26.38
CA TYR A 16 -1.78 -2.51 -27.00
C TYR A 16 -2.90 -1.45 -27.12
N PRO A 17 -3.48 -1.22 -28.32
CA PRO A 17 -4.41 -0.12 -28.54
C PRO A 17 -5.65 -0.11 -27.62
N ARG A 18 -6.07 -1.26 -27.09
CA ARG A 18 -7.20 -1.29 -26.14
C ARG A 18 -6.80 -0.87 -24.74
N ASP A 19 -5.53 -1.02 -24.35
CA ASP A 19 -5.03 -0.55 -23.06
C ASP A 19 -4.97 0.98 -23.06
N THR A 20 -4.52 1.58 -24.17
CA THR A 20 -4.51 3.05 -24.31
C THR A 20 -5.93 3.61 -24.35
N ALA A 21 -6.85 2.96 -25.08
CA ALA A 21 -8.26 3.35 -25.09
C ALA A 21 -8.91 3.24 -23.69
N ARG A 22 -8.62 2.17 -22.94
CA ARG A 22 -9.11 2.00 -21.57
C ARG A 22 -8.55 3.08 -20.64
N LEU A 23 -7.24 3.35 -20.71
CA LEU A 23 -6.62 4.40 -19.91
C LEU A 23 -7.24 5.77 -20.23
N ALA A 24 -7.36 6.14 -21.51
CA ALA A 24 -7.97 7.39 -21.93
C ALA A 24 -9.40 7.56 -21.37
N ALA A 25 -10.20 6.49 -21.38
CA ALA A 25 -11.55 6.52 -20.83
C ALA A 25 -11.61 6.67 -19.29
N GLN A 26 -10.51 6.41 -18.57
CA GLN A 26 -10.45 6.46 -17.10
C GLN A 26 -9.68 7.67 -16.55
N LEU A 27 -8.83 8.30 -17.36
CA LEU A 27 -7.94 9.39 -16.93
C LEU A 27 -8.70 10.55 -16.29
N ASP A 28 -9.86 10.92 -16.83
CA ASP A 28 -10.64 12.07 -16.33
C ASP A 28 -11.18 11.85 -14.90
N ALA A 29 -11.36 10.60 -14.47
CA ALA A 29 -11.78 10.27 -13.11
C ALA A 29 -10.63 10.29 -12.09
N ALA A 30 -9.38 10.25 -12.57
CA ALA A 30 -8.20 10.12 -11.71
C ALA A 30 -8.05 11.26 -10.68
N PRO A 31 -8.26 12.56 -11.01
CA PRO A 31 -8.15 13.63 -10.02
C PRO A 31 -9.09 13.47 -8.83
N ALA A 32 -10.35 13.10 -9.09
CA ALA A 32 -11.35 12.88 -8.03
C ALA A 32 -11.01 11.67 -7.16
N LEU A 33 -10.54 10.57 -7.78
CA LEU A 33 -10.05 9.40 -7.06
C LEU A 33 -8.86 9.75 -6.14
N ILE A 34 -7.87 10.49 -6.66
CA ILE A 34 -6.69 10.89 -5.88
C ILE A 34 -7.07 11.83 -4.73
N ALA A 35 -8.02 12.75 -4.94
CA ALA A 35 -8.53 13.60 -3.87
C ALA A 35 -9.17 12.77 -2.74
N ARG A 36 -10.07 11.85 -3.09
CA ARG A 36 -10.69 10.92 -2.13
C ARG A 36 -9.67 10.10 -1.36
N ILE A 37 -8.68 9.53 -2.06
CA ILE A 37 -7.60 8.76 -1.44
C ILE A 37 -6.83 9.61 -0.42
N ASN A 38 -6.42 10.82 -0.80
CA ASN A 38 -5.68 11.71 0.10
C ASN A 38 -6.48 12.10 1.35
N GLU A 39 -7.80 12.20 1.26
CA GLU A 39 -8.69 12.44 2.40
C GLU A 39 -8.85 11.19 3.28
N THR A 40 -8.98 10.00 2.67
CA THR A 40 -9.23 8.73 3.37
C THR A 40 -7.98 8.21 4.10
N THR A 41 -6.81 8.23 3.45
CA THR A 41 -5.54 7.69 3.98
C THR A 41 -5.22 8.13 5.42
N PRO A 42 -5.19 9.43 5.76
CA PRO A 42 -4.80 9.86 7.12
C PRO A 42 -5.79 9.39 8.19
N ARG A 43 -7.07 9.20 7.84
CA ARG A 43 -8.10 8.67 8.76
C ARG A 43 -7.85 7.21 9.07
N VAL A 44 -7.55 6.40 8.05
CA VAL A 44 -7.20 4.97 8.21
C VAL A 44 -5.88 4.82 8.98
N VAL A 45 -4.88 5.65 8.68
CA VAL A 45 -3.61 5.68 9.43
C VAL A 45 -3.84 6.01 10.90
N ALA A 46 -4.65 7.03 11.22
CA ALA A 46 -4.95 7.41 12.60
C ALA A 46 -5.59 6.24 13.38
N PHE A 47 -6.56 5.55 12.76
CA PHE A 47 -7.16 4.34 13.33
C PHE A 47 -6.10 3.26 13.60
N LEU A 48 -5.30 2.89 12.58
CA LEU A 48 -4.28 1.84 12.72
C LEU A 48 -3.26 2.18 13.82
N ARG A 49 -2.76 3.43 13.87
CA ARG A 49 -1.80 3.89 14.89
C ARG A 49 -2.37 3.85 16.31
N SER A 50 -3.68 4.02 16.45
CA SER A 50 -4.36 3.96 17.76
C SER A 50 -4.65 2.54 18.24
N HIS A 51 -4.61 1.55 17.33
CA HIS A 51 -5.08 0.21 17.65
C HIS A 51 -4.01 -0.60 18.42
N PRO A 52 -4.33 -1.22 19.57
CA PRO A 52 -3.34 -1.88 20.44
C PRO A 52 -2.63 -3.06 19.78
N ARG A 53 -3.26 -3.74 18.80
CA ARG A 53 -2.64 -4.84 18.05
C ARG A 53 -1.70 -4.40 16.92
N VAL A 54 -1.69 -3.12 16.55
CA VAL A 54 -0.79 -2.61 15.51
C VAL A 54 0.51 -2.16 16.18
N ALA A 55 1.65 -2.59 15.63
CA ALA A 55 2.97 -2.25 16.14
C ALA A 55 3.47 -0.94 15.53
N GLU A 56 3.44 -0.84 14.21
CA GLU A 56 3.97 0.31 13.47
C GLU A 56 3.19 0.54 12.18
N VAL A 57 3.12 1.79 11.73
CA VAL A 57 2.45 2.21 10.50
C VAL A 57 3.37 3.12 9.70
N PHE A 58 3.79 2.66 8.53
CA PHE A 58 4.60 3.37 7.56
C PHE A 58 3.70 3.97 6.47
N TRP A 59 3.88 5.26 6.21
CA TRP A 59 3.10 6.04 5.26
C TRP A 59 3.88 7.32 4.93
N SER A 60 3.32 8.18 4.07
CA SER A 60 4.01 9.38 3.58
C SER A 60 4.42 10.38 4.67
N ASP A 61 3.69 10.45 5.77
CA ASP A 61 3.99 11.32 6.91
C ASP A 61 4.52 10.51 8.12
N HIS A 62 5.26 9.44 7.83
CA HIS A 62 6.00 8.69 8.86
C HIS A 62 7.18 9.53 9.38
N PRO A 63 7.41 9.64 10.71
CA PRO A 63 8.44 10.54 11.27
C PRO A 63 9.85 10.37 10.69
N ALA A 64 10.23 9.14 10.30
CA ALA A 64 11.55 8.86 9.74
C ALA A 64 11.74 9.39 8.30
N SER A 65 10.65 9.66 7.56
CA SER A 65 10.70 10.01 6.13
C SER A 65 9.82 11.19 5.73
N ALA A 66 9.01 11.73 6.64
CA ALA A 66 8.03 12.79 6.38
C ALA A 66 8.65 14.02 5.72
N ALA A 67 9.81 14.49 6.19
CA ALA A 67 10.49 15.65 5.61
C ALA A 67 10.92 15.41 4.15
N ASN A 68 11.42 14.20 3.85
CA ASN A 68 11.83 13.82 2.50
C ASN A 68 10.63 13.76 1.56
N TYR A 69 9.51 13.20 2.04
CA TYR A 69 8.28 13.13 1.27
C TYR A 69 7.67 14.51 1.04
N ALA A 70 7.59 15.35 2.09
CA ALA A 70 7.03 16.69 2.02
C ALA A 70 7.77 17.59 1.02
N ALA A 71 9.09 17.40 0.85
CA ALA A 71 9.88 18.13 -0.16
C ALA A 71 9.50 17.77 -1.61
N LEU A 72 8.88 16.60 -1.85
CA LEU A 72 8.47 16.11 -3.16
C LEU A 72 6.94 16.19 -3.39
N ALA A 73 6.17 16.31 -2.31
CA ALA A 73 4.72 16.32 -2.37
C ALA A 73 4.21 17.54 -3.14
N ARG A 74 3.24 17.33 -4.05
CA ARG A 74 2.63 18.43 -4.83
C ARG A 74 1.92 19.44 -3.93
N THR A 75 1.34 18.97 -2.84
CA THR A 75 0.71 19.76 -1.79
C THR A 75 0.89 19.05 -0.44
N PRO A 76 0.77 19.75 0.70
CA PRO A 76 0.84 19.12 2.02
C PRO A 76 -0.20 17.99 2.22
N ALA A 77 -1.33 18.05 1.52
CA ALA A 77 -2.38 17.02 1.60
C ALA A 77 -2.15 15.82 0.66
N SER A 78 -1.16 15.87 -0.23
CA SER A 78 -0.88 14.80 -1.20
C SER A 78 -0.13 13.64 -0.57
N VAL A 79 -0.76 12.91 0.35
CA VAL A 79 -0.16 11.81 1.11
C VAL A 79 -0.19 10.46 0.40
N GLY A 80 -0.97 10.30 -0.68
CA GLY A 80 -1.05 9.06 -1.46
C GLY A 80 -1.86 7.95 -0.79
N SER A 81 -1.90 6.78 -1.42
CA SER A 81 -2.74 5.64 -1.02
C SER A 81 -2.03 4.54 -0.24
N LEU A 82 -0.70 4.50 -0.29
CA LEU A 82 0.06 3.36 0.23
C LEU A 82 0.35 3.51 1.72
N ILE A 83 -0.14 2.53 2.48
CA ILE A 83 0.14 2.34 3.90
C ILE A 83 0.76 0.96 4.03
N THR A 84 1.85 0.85 4.80
CA THR A 84 2.37 -0.45 5.23
C THR A 84 2.29 -0.50 6.76
N PHE A 85 1.92 -1.62 7.34
CA PHE A 85 1.88 -1.75 8.79
C PHE A 85 2.23 -3.17 9.24
N THR A 86 2.60 -3.28 10.52
CA THR A 86 2.91 -4.55 11.19
C THR A 86 1.98 -4.75 12.37
N LEU A 87 1.67 -6.00 12.66
CA LEU A 87 0.97 -6.38 13.88
C LEU A 87 1.97 -6.64 15.00
N ARG A 88 1.57 -6.37 16.24
CA ARG A 88 2.34 -6.79 17.41
C ARG A 88 2.44 -8.31 17.44
N ARG A 89 3.59 -8.81 17.88
CA ARG A 89 3.82 -10.24 18.05
C ARG A 89 2.95 -10.76 19.19
N ASP A 90 1.94 -11.55 18.83
CA ASP A 90 1.03 -12.23 19.74
C ASP A 90 0.77 -13.65 19.22
N PRO A 91 1.26 -14.71 19.89
CA PRO A 91 1.00 -16.09 19.49
C PRO A 91 -0.48 -16.45 19.41
N ALA A 92 -1.36 -15.79 20.18
CA ALA A 92 -2.81 -16.00 20.13
C ALA A 92 -3.49 -15.27 18.95
N PHE A 93 -2.77 -14.33 18.32
CA PHE A 93 -3.25 -13.50 17.23
C PHE A 93 -2.20 -13.40 16.10
N PRO A 94 -1.95 -14.50 15.37
CA PRO A 94 -1.01 -14.49 14.25
C PRO A 94 -1.54 -13.68 13.06
N LEU A 95 -0.63 -13.25 12.18
CA LEU A 95 -0.97 -12.52 10.94
C LEU A 95 -2.10 -13.20 10.14
N ALA A 96 -2.04 -14.52 9.99
CA ALA A 96 -3.04 -15.29 9.26
C ALA A 96 -4.46 -15.09 9.82
N ARG A 97 -4.61 -15.02 11.16
CA ARG A 97 -5.91 -14.81 11.80
C ARG A 97 -6.51 -13.44 11.45
N PHE A 98 -5.70 -12.39 11.47
CA PHE A 98 -6.12 -11.06 11.01
C PHE A 98 -6.49 -11.08 9.53
N TYR A 99 -5.59 -11.60 8.69
CA TYR A 99 -5.72 -11.54 7.24
C TYR A 99 -6.89 -12.37 6.70
N ASP A 100 -7.19 -13.52 7.32
CA ASP A 100 -8.30 -14.38 6.92
C ASP A 100 -9.66 -13.76 7.25
N ARG A 101 -9.75 -12.98 8.35
CA ARG A 101 -10.96 -12.27 8.76
C ARG A 101 -11.18 -10.96 8.00
N LEU A 102 -10.11 -10.37 7.45
CA LEU A 102 -10.17 -9.06 6.84
C LEU A 102 -11.01 -9.05 5.56
N ARG A 103 -12.05 -8.20 5.58
CA ARG A 103 -13.01 -8.01 4.49
C ARG A 103 -12.62 -6.88 3.54
N ILE A 104 -11.33 -6.81 3.18
CA ILE A 104 -10.79 -5.94 2.14
C ILE A 104 -10.27 -6.85 1.03
N ALA A 105 -10.40 -6.43 -0.23
CA ALA A 105 -9.94 -7.24 -1.36
C ALA A 105 -8.44 -7.54 -1.25
N LYS A 106 -8.09 -8.81 -1.53
CA LYS A 106 -6.73 -9.34 -1.37
C LYS A 106 -6.02 -9.30 -2.73
N GLY A 107 -4.91 -8.58 -2.84
CA GLY A 107 -4.22 -8.49 -4.12
C GLY A 107 -2.86 -7.79 -4.11
N PRO A 108 -1.94 -8.17 -5.01
CA PRO A 108 -0.60 -7.58 -5.11
C PRO A 108 -0.55 -6.25 -5.86
N SER A 109 -1.66 -5.76 -6.40
CA SER A 109 -1.72 -4.47 -7.11
C SER A 109 -1.91 -3.29 -6.14
N PHE A 110 -2.05 -2.08 -6.68
CA PHE A 110 -2.35 -0.84 -5.95
C PHE A 110 -2.87 0.23 -6.94
N GLY A 111 -3.42 1.34 -6.40
CA GLY A 111 -3.88 2.48 -7.21
C GLY A 111 -5.19 2.22 -7.97
N LEU A 112 -5.99 1.27 -7.50
CA LEU A 112 -7.34 1.00 -8.01
C LEU A 112 -8.39 1.88 -7.33
N THR A 113 -9.62 1.83 -7.86
CA THR A 113 -10.80 2.40 -7.20
C THR A 113 -11.15 1.67 -5.91
N ASP A 114 -10.84 0.39 -5.82
CA ASP A 114 -11.10 -0.45 -4.65
C ASP A 114 -9.82 -0.66 -3.86
N SER A 115 -9.94 -0.69 -2.54
CA SER A 115 -8.82 -0.92 -1.64
C SER A 115 -8.31 -2.34 -1.77
N LEU A 116 -6.98 -2.49 -1.79
CA LEU A 116 -6.30 -3.77 -1.83
C LEU A 116 -5.34 -3.92 -0.66
N ILE A 117 -5.28 -5.12 -0.09
CA ILE A 117 -4.31 -5.47 0.94
C ILE A 117 -3.58 -6.76 0.60
N CYS A 118 -2.29 -6.85 0.94
CA CYS A 118 -1.53 -8.08 0.84
C CYS A 118 -0.39 -8.19 1.87
N PRO A 119 0.00 -9.42 2.26
CA PRO A 119 1.26 -9.67 2.96
C PRO A 119 2.40 -9.58 1.94
N PHE A 120 2.90 -8.36 1.70
CA PHE A 120 3.75 -8.06 0.55
C PHE A 120 5.01 -8.92 0.50
N MET A 121 5.65 -9.15 1.65
CA MET A 121 6.87 -9.96 1.74
C MET A 121 6.64 -11.42 1.33
N TYR A 122 5.51 -11.99 1.70
CA TYR A 122 5.15 -13.36 1.30
C TYR A 122 4.90 -13.48 -0.21
N LEU A 123 4.40 -12.43 -0.87
CA LEU A 123 4.14 -12.44 -2.30
C LEU A 123 5.37 -12.15 -3.15
N ALA A 124 6.19 -11.18 -2.74
CA ALA A 124 7.35 -10.72 -3.53
C ALA A 124 8.65 -11.44 -3.17
N HIS A 125 8.77 -11.95 -1.95
CA HIS A 125 10.02 -12.45 -1.38
C HIS A 125 9.79 -13.73 -0.56
N TYR A 126 9.02 -14.67 -1.09
CA TYR A 126 8.59 -15.90 -0.39
C TYR A 126 9.75 -16.64 0.28
N ASP A 127 10.89 -16.80 -0.41
CA ASP A 127 12.07 -17.49 0.13
C ASP A 127 12.68 -16.76 1.33
N LEU A 128 12.64 -15.42 1.33
CA LEU A 128 13.13 -14.61 2.45
C LEU A 128 12.27 -14.77 3.71
N VAL A 129 11.01 -15.17 3.53
CA VAL A 129 10.06 -15.32 4.65
C VAL A 129 9.95 -16.77 5.11
N THR A 130 10.28 -17.75 4.27
CA THR A 130 10.10 -19.18 4.57
C THR A 130 11.37 -19.91 5.02
N THR A 131 12.54 -19.32 4.78
CA THR A 131 13.83 -19.91 5.19
C THR A 131 14.41 -19.23 6.44
N PRO A 132 15.13 -19.97 7.32
CA PRO A 132 15.85 -19.37 8.44
C PRO A 132 16.86 -18.30 8.01
N GLU A 133 17.60 -18.57 6.93
CA GLU A 133 18.63 -17.68 6.37
C GLU A 133 17.98 -16.40 5.82
N GLY A 134 16.87 -16.55 5.10
CA GLY A 134 16.06 -15.44 4.61
C GLY A 134 15.55 -14.55 5.73
N ARG A 135 15.00 -15.14 6.81
CA ARG A 135 14.52 -14.39 7.96
C ARG A 135 15.65 -13.67 8.70
N ALA A 136 16.82 -14.29 8.80
CA ALA A 136 18.01 -13.65 9.35
C ALA A 136 18.45 -12.44 8.50
N TYR A 137 18.38 -12.56 7.17
CA TYR A 137 18.66 -11.45 6.25
C TYR A 137 17.64 -10.31 6.38
N LEU A 138 16.34 -10.60 6.49
CA LEU A 138 15.33 -9.57 6.72
C LEU A 138 15.57 -8.84 8.05
N ALA A 139 15.84 -9.59 9.12
CA ALA A 139 16.13 -9.03 10.43
C ALA A 139 17.37 -8.14 10.44
N SER A 140 18.45 -8.51 9.72
CA SER A 140 19.66 -7.68 9.63
C SER A 140 19.45 -6.36 8.88
N ASN A 141 18.40 -6.26 8.08
CA ASN A 141 17.99 -5.04 7.37
C ASN A 141 16.82 -4.31 8.06
N GLY A 142 16.38 -4.77 9.24
CA GLY A 142 15.25 -4.17 9.96
C GLY A 142 13.91 -4.34 9.25
N LEU A 143 13.76 -5.37 8.41
CA LEU A 143 12.53 -5.65 7.68
C LEU A 143 11.70 -6.69 8.41
N ASP A 144 10.45 -6.36 8.70
CA ASP A 144 9.51 -7.30 9.29
C ASP A 144 8.93 -8.24 8.19
N PRO A 145 9.03 -9.58 8.35
CA PRO A 145 8.49 -10.53 7.37
C PRO A 145 6.96 -10.47 7.23
N ASP A 146 6.25 -9.91 8.21
CA ASP A 146 4.80 -9.86 8.31
C ASP A 146 4.24 -8.48 7.90
N LEU A 147 5.00 -7.70 7.12
CA LEU A 147 4.54 -6.43 6.57
C LEU A 147 3.29 -6.61 5.71
N LEU A 148 2.22 -5.91 6.10
CA LEU A 148 0.99 -5.78 5.34
C LEU A 148 1.03 -4.48 4.54
N ARG A 149 0.82 -4.55 3.23
CA ARG A 149 0.67 -3.38 2.37
C ARG A 149 -0.80 -3.18 2.03
N LEU A 150 -1.35 -2.04 2.43
CA LEU A 150 -2.70 -1.58 2.13
C LEU A 150 -2.62 -0.42 1.13
N SER A 151 -3.28 -0.59 -0.01
CA SER A 151 -3.54 0.48 -0.98
C SER A 151 -4.97 0.96 -0.77
N ILE A 152 -5.13 2.20 -0.32
CA ILE A 152 -6.44 2.86 -0.16
C ILE A 152 -7.06 3.16 -1.53
N GLY A 153 -8.34 2.80 -1.67
CA GLY A 153 -9.21 3.11 -2.80
C GLY A 153 -10.16 4.29 -2.50
N ALA A 154 -11.34 4.26 -3.13
CA ALA A 154 -12.34 5.31 -3.09
C ALA A 154 -13.45 5.07 -2.05
N GLU A 155 -13.41 3.96 -1.32
CA GLU A 155 -14.42 3.63 -0.31
C GLU A 155 -14.48 4.69 0.80
N PRO A 156 -15.64 4.87 1.47
CA PRO A 156 -15.72 5.66 2.68
C PRO A 156 -14.72 5.17 3.74
N ALA A 157 -14.02 6.09 4.39
CA ALA A 157 -13.00 5.74 5.38
C ALA A 157 -13.57 4.89 6.53
N GLU A 158 -14.84 5.14 6.88
CA GLU A 158 -15.59 4.44 7.92
C GLU A 158 -15.77 2.96 7.59
N GLU A 159 -16.00 2.62 6.32
CA GLU A 159 -16.15 1.23 5.87
C GLU A 159 -14.81 0.48 5.95
N LEU A 160 -13.72 1.13 5.51
CA LEU A 160 -12.37 0.57 5.63
C LEU A 160 -11.97 0.38 7.09
N ILE A 161 -12.23 1.37 7.94
CA ILE A 161 -11.96 1.31 9.38
C ILE A 161 -12.78 0.20 10.03
N ALA A 162 -14.06 0.05 9.69
CA ALA A 162 -14.91 -1.01 10.21
C ALA A 162 -14.39 -2.40 9.82
N ALA A 163 -14.00 -2.60 8.56
CA ALA A 163 -13.43 -3.86 8.09
C ALA A 163 -12.10 -4.20 8.80
N LEU A 164 -11.24 -3.20 9.01
CA LEU A 164 -9.99 -3.37 9.77
C LEU A 164 -10.27 -3.66 11.25
N ALA A 165 -11.21 -2.96 11.88
CA ALA A 165 -11.59 -3.16 13.27
C ALA A 165 -12.14 -4.56 13.52
N GLU A 166 -13.04 -5.06 12.66
CA GLU A 166 -13.59 -6.41 12.75
C GLU A 166 -12.49 -7.50 12.68
N ALA A 167 -11.46 -7.24 11.87
CA ALA A 167 -10.34 -8.14 11.68
C ALA A 167 -9.33 -8.10 12.82
N LEU A 168 -9.19 -6.96 13.52
CA LEU A 168 -8.20 -6.72 14.59
C LEU A 168 -8.64 -7.19 16.00
N VAL A 169 -9.76 -7.91 16.12
CA VAL A 169 -10.28 -8.44 17.40
C VAL A 169 -9.81 -9.86 17.68
#